data_AF-A0A0H3YBU0-F1
#
_entry.id   AF-A0A0H3YBU0-F1
#
_cell.length_a   1.000
_cell.length_b   1.000
_cell.length_c   1.000
_cell.angle_alpha   90.00
_cell.angle_beta   90.00
_cell.angle_gamma   90.00
#
_symmetry.space_group_name_H-M   'P 1'
#
loop_
_entity.id
_entity.type
_entity.pdbx_description
1 polymer ?
#
loop_
_entity_poly.entity_id
_entity_poly.type
_entity_poly.pdbx_seq_one_letter_code
_entity_poly.pdbx_strand_id
1 'polypeptide(L)'
;MSAPSHPTDRRAAEGGGHSADGSVSWPSKNNRQGPHEGAYTPETAVAPDDLPDGTGLRPLSVEPERRLRNEAVHELSDGPQARPWYAVLSEWRDWYDGYLRSNIEFDGPDGETVRTELENSYMPKYGKRYYAKLKDFERGVAREFDGMTTAMLTLTASHRNEKGGWRCPADHMRDIMDGYDAARKQLHQVLSGRKWEYARVWEPHADGYGHLHIAVFVEDDGDADLRADDFEPVMRSHVENCGPAGSKAHDPAGDSVSVRDDVENLGSYISEYIGIFGDETLNRPMTEQMFYAVTWATNTRRVDFSNGAQDLMSREQFRRETGLKPEDRGGESLERWKETGDPDGDTGPDVGGWEVTSICTVNHRRPEYADPTTGGVETTAIRGRSGVDPPPQIQ
;
A
#
# COMPACT_ATOMS: atom_id res chain seq x y z
N MET A 1 28.76 -40.85 13.99
CA MET A 1 27.40 -40.62 14.51
C MET A 1 27.50 -39.55 15.57
N SER A 2 27.02 -38.34 15.26
CA SER A 2 26.61 -37.25 16.16
C SER A 2 26.31 -36.04 15.29
N ALA A 3 25.05 -35.63 15.27
CA ALA A 3 24.57 -34.47 14.53
C ALA A 3 24.86 -33.18 15.32
N PRO A 4 25.17 -32.05 14.67
CA PRO A 4 25.16 -30.75 15.34
C PRO A 4 23.73 -30.22 15.44
N SER A 5 23.38 -29.81 16.65
CA SER A 5 22.13 -29.17 17.05
C SER A 5 21.96 -27.79 16.41
N HIS A 6 20.81 -27.54 15.79
CA HIS A 6 20.37 -26.22 15.36
C HIS A 6 20.02 -25.34 16.57
N PRO A 7 20.40 -24.05 16.60
CA PRO A 7 19.89 -23.13 17.60
C PRO A 7 18.46 -22.70 17.24
N THR A 8 17.53 -23.00 18.13
CA THR A 8 16.16 -22.45 18.16
C THR A 8 16.22 -21.03 18.71
N ASP A 9 15.98 -20.02 17.87
CA ASP A 9 15.81 -18.65 18.34
C ASP A 9 14.32 -18.34 18.52
N ARG A 10 13.83 -18.59 19.74
CA ARG A 10 12.63 -17.94 20.28
C ARG A 10 13.12 -16.75 21.10
N ARG A 11 12.87 -15.52 20.62
CA ARG A 11 12.82 -14.36 21.49
C ARG A 11 11.56 -13.54 21.25
N ALA A 12 10.83 -13.40 22.35
CA ALA A 12 9.73 -12.49 22.54
C ALA A 12 10.20 -11.03 22.45
N ALA A 13 9.26 -10.17 22.07
CA ALA A 13 9.40 -8.73 22.00
C ALA A 13 9.78 -8.12 23.35
N GLU A 14 10.92 -7.45 23.40
CA GLU A 14 11.21 -6.38 24.35
C GLU A 14 11.78 -5.20 23.56
N GLY A 15 11.21 -4.01 23.81
CA GLY A 15 11.53 -2.79 23.11
C GLY A 15 12.93 -2.28 23.43
N GLY A 16 13.60 -1.74 22.41
CA GLY A 16 14.82 -0.99 22.51
C GLY A 16 14.93 -0.08 21.30
N GLY A 17 14.66 1.22 21.50
CA GLY A 17 14.68 2.22 20.46
C GLY A 17 16.09 2.42 19.90
N HIS A 18 16.22 2.30 18.58
CA HIS A 18 17.26 2.92 17.78
C HIS A 18 16.55 3.58 16.60
N SER A 19 16.52 4.91 16.61
CA SER A 19 16.03 5.74 15.52
C SER A 19 16.92 5.55 14.31
N ALA A 20 16.38 4.97 13.25
CA ALA A 20 16.93 5.14 11.90
C ALA A 20 16.37 6.46 11.37
N ASP A 21 17.18 7.49 11.55
CA ASP A 21 17.06 8.82 10.96
C ASP A 21 17.35 8.75 9.45
N GLY A 22 16.75 9.64 8.66
CA GLY A 22 17.10 9.82 7.25
C GLY A 22 15.97 9.69 6.21
N SER A 23 14.70 9.52 6.59
CA SER A 23 13.59 9.81 5.67
C SER A 23 12.80 10.99 6.21
N VAL A 24 12.92 12.15 5.55
CA VAL A 24 12.11 13.33 5.88
C VAL A 24 10.66 13.00 5.52
N SER A 25 9.92 12.46 6.48
CA SER A 25 8.49 12.23 6.33
C SER A 25 7.83 13.59 6.20
N TRP A 26 7.24 13.87 5.04
CA TRP A 26 6.48 15.09 4.84
C TRP A 26 5.40 15.21 5.94
N PRO A 27 5.18 16.43 6.48
CA PRO A 27 4.07 16.70 7.39
C PRO A 27 2.77 16.18 6.78
N SER A 28 2.06 15.33 7.50
CA SER A 28 0.86 14.66 6.99
C SER A 28 -0.24 14.58 8.05
N LYS A 29 -1.48 14.82 7.63
CA LYS A 29 -2.69 14.61 8.45
C LYS A 29 -3.02 13.11 8.58
N ASN A 30 -2.21 12.39 9.33
CA ASN A 30 -2.43 10.96 9.49
C ASN A 30 -3.68 10.62 10.31
N ASN A 31 -4.18 11.53 11.14
CA ASN A 31 -5.42 11.38 11.94
C ASN A 31 -6.46 12.46 11.61
N ARG A 32 -7.75 12.15 11.85
CA ARG A 32 -8.80 13.16 11.95
C ARG A 32 -8.53 14.06 13.17
N GLN A 33 -8.59 15.38 12.98
CA GLN A 33 -8.39 16.35 14.06
C GLN A 33 -9.73 16.66 14.75
N GLY A 34 -9.88 16.19 15.99
CA GLY A 34 -10.95 16.55 16.92
C GLY A 34 -12.32 15.89 16.69
N PRO A 35 -13.09 15.61 17.75
CA PRO A 35 -14.46 15.12 17.63
C PRO A 35 -15.38 16.24 17.12
N HIS A 36 -16.16 15.96 16.08
CA HIS A 36 -17.38 16.72 15.84
C HIS A 36 -18.43 16.32 16.89
N GLU A 37 -18.54 17.09 17.97
CA GLU A 37 -19.74 17.05 18.81
C GLU A 37 -20.87 17.79 18.08
N GLY A 38 -21.65 17.05 17.29
CA GLY A 38 -22.86 17.58 16.66
C GLY A 38 -23.48 16.60 15.66
N ALA A 39 -24.81 16.62 15.56
CA ALA A 39 -25.61 15.87 14.59
C ALA A 39 -25.45 16.42 13.15
N TYR A 40 -24.20 16.59 12.70
CA TYR A 40 -23.88 16.97 11.33
C TYR A 40 -23.70 15.67 10.52
N THR A 41 -24.54 15.47 9.51
CA THR A 41 -24.26 14.46 8.49
C THR A 41 -23.37 15.16 7.47
N PRO A 42 -22.07 14.81 7.36
CA PRO A 42 -21.22 15.43 6.36
C PRO A 42 -21.78 15.14 4.97
N GLU A 43 -21.59 16.07 4.03
CA GLU A 43 -22.01 15.94 2.62
C GLU A 43 -21.38 14.70 1.94
N THR A 44 -20.33 14.16 2.55
CA THR A 44 -19.61 12.95 2.14
C THR A 44 -20.17 11.64 2.71
N ALA A 45 -21.16 11.70 3.61
CA ALA A 45 -21.73 10.53 4.26
C ALA A 45 -22.43 9.58 3.27
N VAL A 46 -22.34 8.29 3.57
CA VAL A 46 -22.90 7.20 2.76
C VAL A 46 -23.87 6.39 3.62
N ALA A 47 -25.03 6.03 3.08
CA ALA A 47 -26.00 5.17 3.74
C ALA A 47 -25.66 3.68 3.51
N PRO A 48 -26.14 2.76 4.38
CA PRO A 48 -25.92 1.32 4.18
C PRO A 48 -26.39 0.80 2.82
N ASP A 49 -27.50 1.34 2.31
CA ASP A 49 -28.14 0.91 1.05
C ASP A 49 -27.45 1.48 -0.20
N ASP A 50 -26.52 2.43 -0.04
CA ASP A 50 -25.71 2.94 -1.16
C ASP A 50 -24.59 1.96 -1.55
N LEU A 51 -24.27 0.99 -0.68
CA LEU A 51 -23.30 -0.06 -0.95
C LEU A 51 -23.99 -1.27 -1.60
N PRO A 52 -23.36 -1.89 -2.61
CA PRO A 52 -23.95 -2.98 -3.37
C PRO A 52 -24.21 -4.22 -2.50
N ASP A 53 -25.22 -5.00 -2.90
CA ASP A 53 -25.52 -6.35 -2.40
C ASP A 53 -25.61 -6.49 -0.87
N GLY A 54 -26.02 -5.43 -0.17
CA GLY A 54 -26.19 -5.43 1.28
C GLY A 54 -24.87 -5.52 2.06
N THR A 55 -23.73 -5.21 1.42
CA THR A 55 -22.41 -5.22 2.04
C THR A 55 -22.23 -4.11 3.08
N GLY A 56 -23.03 -3.05 3.02
CA GLY A 56 -22.86 -1.86 3.86
C GLY A 56 -22.84 -2.16 5.36
N LEU A 57 -23.75 -2.99 5.86
CA LEU A 57 -23.84 -3.35 7.28
C LEU A 57 -22.79 -4.37 7.73
N ARG A 58 -21.95 -4.89 6.84
CA ARG A 58 -20.90 -5.82 7.21
C ARG A 58 -19.84 -5.08 8.05
N PRO A 59 -19.49 -5.57 9.26
CA PRO A 59 -18.34 -5.03 9.99
C PRO A 59 -17.09 -5.10 9.13
N LEU A 60 -16.21 -4.10 9.25
CA LEU A 60 -14.95 -4.12 8.50
C LEU A 60 -14.09 -5.35 8.83
N SER A 61 -14.05 -5.71 10.12
CA SER A 61 -13.36 -6.89 10.66
C SER A 61 -14.10 -7.40 11.91
N VAL A 62 -14.07 -8.70 12.13
CA VAL A 62 -14.48 -9.33 13.40
C VAL A 62 -13.33 -10.10 14.05
N GLU A 63 -12.11 -9.95 13.56
CA GLU A 63 -10.93 -10.64 14.10
C GLU A 63 -10.45 -9.96 15.38
N PRO A 64 -10.31 -10.70 16.49
CA PRO A 64 -9.74 -10.17 17.72
C PRO A 64 -8.35 -9.56 17.51
N GLU A 65 -8.03 -8.51 18.26
CA GLU A 65 -6.75 -7.81 18.24
C GLU A 65 -6.38 -7.13 16.90
N ARG A 66 -7.27 -7.19 15.89
CA ARG A 66 -7.06 -6.44 14.63
C ARG A 66 -7.01 -4.95 14.94
N ARG A 67 -5.87 -4.33 14.64
CA ARG A 67 -5.69 -2.89 14.78
C ARG A 67 -6.31 -2.18 13.58
N LEU A 68 -7.28 -1.32 13.86
CA LEU A 68 -7.91 -0.45 12.88
C LEU A 68 -7.68 1.00 13.30
N ARG A 69 -7.73 1.90 12.32
CA ARG A 69 -7.82 3.35 12.57
C ARG A 69 -8.90 3.65 13.61
N ASN A 70 -8.64 4.59 14.52
CA ASN A 70 -9.61 4.97 15.56
C ASN A 70 -10.97 5.35 14.98
N GLU A 71 -10.99 6.02 13.83
CA GLU A 71 -12.20 6.42 13.11
C GLU A 71 -13.00 5.22 12.58
N ALA A 72 -12.36 4.08 12.36
CA ALA A 72 -12.99 2.83 11.91
C ALA A 72 -13.48 1.95 13.08
N VAL A 73 -13.35 2.42 14.32
CA VAL A 73 -13.75 1.70 15.54
C VAL A 73 -14.90 2.45 16.23
N HIS A 74 -15.75 1.71 16.94
CA HIS A 74 -16.71 2.28 17.87
C HIS A 74 -16.70 1.52 19.21
N GLU A 75 -17.02 2.21 20.28
CA GLU A 75 -17.18 1.60 21.59
C GLU A 75 -18.60 1.08 21.76
N LEU A 76 -18.72 -0.22 22.08
CA LEU A 76 -19.97 -0.86 22.44
C LEU A 76 -19.87 -1.39 23.88
N SER A 77 -20.98 -1.88 24.44
CA SER A 77 -21.00 -2.47 25.79
C SER A 77 -19.98 -3.59 25.98
N ASP A 78 -19.66 -4.30 24.89
CA ASP A 78 -18.71 -5.40 24.88
C ASP A 78 -17.29 -4.93 24.51
N GLY A 79 -17.02 -3.63 24.47
CA GLY A 79 -15.71 -3.04 24.13
C GLY A 79 -15.58 -2.60 22.67
N PRO A 80 -14.35 -2.25 22.23
CA PRO A 80 -14.10 -1.69 20.92
C PRO A 80 -14.39 -2.70 19.80
N GLN A 81 -15.15 -2.29 18.79
CA GLN A 81 -15.49 -3.11 17.63
C GLN A 81 -15.32 -2.34 16.32
N ALA A 82 -15.13 -3.07 15.22
CA ALA A 82 -15.07 -2.44 13.91
C ALA A 82 -16.44 -1.88 13.53
N ARG A 83 -16.44 -0.66 12.97
CA ARG A 83 -17.63 -0.08 12.36
C ARG A 83 -18.05 -0.88 11.12
N PRO A 84 -19.33 -0.83 10.74
CA PRO A 84 -19.79 -1.36 9.45
C PRO A 84 -19.15 -0.61 8.28
N TRP A 85 -19.03 -1.28 7.13
CA TRP A 85 -18.29 -0.78 5.96
C TRP A 85 -18.78 0.58 5.48
N TYR A 86 -20.10 0.82 5.44
CA TYR A 86 -20.66 2.12 5.04
C TYR A 86 -20.17 3.28 5.93
N ALA A 87 -20.04 3.02 7.23
CA ALA A 87 -19.61 4.02 8.20
C ALA A 87 -18.10 4.27 8.07
N VAL A 88 -17.31 3.22 7.86
CA VAL A 88 -15.86 3.36 7.59
C VAL A 88 -15.63 4.14 6.28
N LEU A 89 -16.43 3.85 5.25
CA LEU A 89 -16.36 4.58 3.98
C LEU A 89 -16.71 6.06 4.17
N SER A 90 -17.73 6.38 4.96
CA SER A 90 -18.07 7.76 5.29
C SER A 90 -16.93 8.50 5.99
N GLU A 91 -16.26 7.84 6.95
CA GLU A 91 -15.10 8.40 7.65
C GLU A 91 -13.90 8.59 6.71
N TRP A 92 -13.66 7.66 5.79
CA TRP A 92 -12.62 7.80 4.77
C TRP A 92 -12.91 8.96 3.80
N ARG A 93 -14.16 9.12 3.35
CA ARG A 93 -14.56 10.23 2.45
C ARG A 93 -14.44 11.58 3.14
N ASP A 94 -14.82 11.67 4.42
CA ASP A 94 -14.64 12.87 5.24
C ASP A 94 -13.16 13.21 5.44
N TRP A 95 -12.33 12.21 5.76
CA TRP A 95 -10.88 12.36 5.85
C TRP A 95 -10.27 12.85 4.52
N TYR A 96 -10.70 12.28 3.40
CA TYR A 96 -10.23 12.63 2.07
C TYR A 96 -10.64 14.05 1.65
N ASP A 97 -11.92 14.43 1.85
CA ASP A 97 -12.41 15.80 1.58
C ASP A 97 -11.69 16.84 2.46
N GLY A 98 -11.43 16.49 3.73
CA GLY A 98 -10.63 17.32 4.62
C GLY A 98 -9.23 17.60 4.07
N TYR A 99 -8.59 16.60 3.45
CA TYR A 99 -7.29 16.76 2.79
C TYR A 99 -7.36 17.68 1.56
N LEU A 100 -8.41 17.60 0.74
CA LEU A 100 -8.61 18.49 -0.41
C LEU A 100 -8.68 19.97 -0.01
N ARG A 101 -8.99 20.26 1.26
CA ARG A 101 -9.11 21.61 1.84
C ARG A 101 -7.96 21.97 2.78
N SER A 102 -6.90 21.16 2.80
CA SER A 102 -5.75 21.32 3.69
C SER A 102 -4.50 21.79 2.95
N ASN A 103 -3.72 22.64 3.61
CA ASN A 103 -2.44 23.14 3.11
C ASN A 103 -1.37 23.04 4.21
N ILE A 104 -0.12 22.85 3.82
CA ILE A 104 1.04 23.05 4.70
C ILE A 104 1.45 24.52 4.56
N GLU A 105 1.62 25.19 5.69
CA GLU A 105 2.14 26.57 5.75
C GLU A 105 3.62 26.56 6.13
N PHE A 106 4.40 27.38 5.43
CA PHE A 106 5.81 27.63 5.71
C PHE A 106 6.02 29.11 5.92
N ASP A 107 6.78 29.47 6.95
CA ASP A 107 7.20 30.84 7.17
C ASP A 107 8.65 31.01 6.71
N GLY A 108 8.89 32.06 5.94
CA GLY A 108 10.20 32.41 5.40
C GLY A 108 10.96 33.42 6.27
N PRO A 109 12.23 33.66 5.95
CA PRO A 109 13.13 34.45 6.78
C PRO A 109 12.75 35.94 6.85
N ASP A 110 11.98 36.46 5.89
CA ASP A 110 11.53 37.85 5.83
C ASP A 110 10.09 38.03 6.38
N GLY A 111 9.54 37.00 7.04
CA GLY A 111 8.21 37.00 7.65
C GLY A 111 7.06 36.74 6.67
N GLU A 112 7.37 36.23 5.48
CA GLU A 112 6.40 35.79 4.49
C GLU A 112 5.88 34.38 4.82
N THR A 113 4.58 34.14 4.63
CA THR A 113 4.00 32.80 4.71
C THR A 113 3.68 32.30 3.31
N VAL A 114 4.19 31.13 2.94
CA VAL A 114 3.79 30.42 1.72
C VAL A 114 3.00 29.17 2.07
N ARG A 115 2.15 28.74 1.14
CA ARG A 115 1.29 27.57 1.31
C ARG A 115 1.49 26.61 0.16
N THR A 116 1.51 25.32 0.48
CA THR A 116 1.39 24.26 -0.52
C THR A 116 0.24 23.33 -0.13
N GLU A 117 -0.42 22.74 -1.11
CA GLU A 117 -1.49 21.79 -0.86
C GLU A 117 -0.97 20.55 -0.14
N LEU A 118 -1.75 20.06 0.82
CA LEU A 118 -1.43 18.81 1.51
C LEU A 118 -1.86 17.62 0.62
N GLU A 119 -0.93 16.71 0.33
CA GLU A 119 -1.21 15.53 -0.49
C GLU A 119 -1.37 14.25 0.36
N ASN A 120 -2.20 13.30 -0.12
CA ASN A 120 -2.28 11.95 0.42
C ASN A 120 -2.19 10.87 -0.68
N SER A 121 -2.03 9.61 -0.27
CA SER A 121 -1.79 8.48 -1.17
C SER A 121 -2.99 8.06 -2.03
N TYR A 122 -4.15 8.68 -1.83
CA TYR A 122 -5.35 8.48 -2.64
C TYR A 122 -5.59 9.62 -3.62
N MET A 123 -4.78 10.69 -3.61
CA MET A 123 -4.97 11.82 -4.53
C MET A 123 -4.30 11.57 -5.90
N PRO A 124 -4.88 12.08 -7.00
CA PRO A 124 -4.30 11.92 -8.34
C PRO A 124 -2.86 12.42 -8.49
N LYS A 125 -2.49 13.51 -7.79
CA LYS A 125 -1.12 14.06 -7.79
C LYS A 125 -0.10 13.07 -7.22
N TYR A 126 -0.47 12.37 -6.15
CA TYR A 126 0.37 11.33 -5.57
C TYR A 126 0.55 10.16 -6.52
N GLY A 127 -0.51 9.80 -7.26
CA GLY A 127 -0.43 8.81 -8.32
C GLY A 127 0.58 9.15 -9.41
N LYS A 128 0.62 10.41 -9.88
CA LYS A 128 1.64 10.86 -10.84
C LYS A 128 3.08 10.65 -10.35
N ARG A 129 3.33 10.84 -9.05
CA ARG A 129 4.66 10.57 -8.45
C ARG A 129 5.01 9.08 -8.50
N TYR A 130 4.07 8.20 -8.20
CA TYR A 130 4.28 6.77 -8.32
C TYR A 130 4.49 6.33 -9.77
N TYR A 131 3.77 6.91 -10.73
CA TYR A 131 4.03 6.63 -12.14
C TYR A 131 5.44 7.05 -12.56
N ALA A 132 5.92 8.22 -12.10
CA ALA A 132 7.29 8.65 -12.34
C ALA A 132 8.30 7.62 -11.77
N LYS A 133 8.06 7.11 -10.55
CA LYS A 133 8.87 6.03 -9.96
C LYS A 133 8.85 4.74 -10.76
N LEU A 134 7.69 4.32 -11.28
CA LEU A 134 7.61 3.15 -12.17
C LEU A 134 8.38 3.35 -13.47
N LYS A 135 8.39 4.58 -14.00
CA LYS A 135 9.21 4.92 -15.17
C LYS A 135 10.71 4.95 -14.84
N ASP A 136 11.10 5.35 -13.63
CA ASP A 136 12.47 5.17 -13.15
C ASP A 136 12.82 3.67 -13.07
N PHE A 137 11.92 2.83 -12.55
CA PHE A 137 12.13 1.38 -12.52
C PHE A 137 12.28 0.76 -13.91
N GLU A 138 11.37 1.07 -14.84
CA GLU A 138 11.41 0.60 -16.24
C GLU A 138 12.76 0.93 -16.91
N ARG A 139 13.25 2.16 -16.73
CA ARG A 139 14.57 2.55 -17.22
C ARG A 139 15.70 1.78 -16.54
N GLY A 140 15.60 1.56 -15.23
CA GLY A 140 16.58 0.81 -14.46
C GLY A 140 16.70 -0.62 -14.96
N VAL A 141 15.57 -1.31 -15.11
CA VAL A 141 15.52 -2.68 -15.64
C VAL A 141 16.08 -2.75 -17.05
N ALA A 142 15.65 -1.86 -17.97
CA ALA A 142 16.13 -1.85 -19.36
C ALA A 142 17.65 -1.59 -19.50
N ARG A 143 18.30 -1.02 -18.48
CA ARG A 143 19.77 -0.85 -18.44
C ARG A 143 20.49 -2.03 -17.81
N GLU A 144 19.84 -2.71 -16.89
CA GLU A 144 20.46 -3.72 -16.03
C GLU A 144 20.18 -5.15 -16.44
N PHE A 145 19.12 -5.40 -17.20
CA PHE A 145 18.67 -6.73 -17.62
C PHE A 145 18.91 -6.88 -19.13
N ASP A 146 19.53 -7.98 -19.55
CA ASP A 146 19.67 -8.34 -20.97
C ASP A 146 18.42 -9.07 -21.47
N GLY A 147 17.34 -8.31 -21.68
CA GLY A 147 16.01 -8.84 -21.95
C GLY A 147 15.14 -8.98 -20.69
N MET A 148 13.82 -9.01 -20.86
CA MET A 148 12.89 -9.07 -19.73
C MET A 148 11.63 -9.85 -20.06
N THR A 149 11.34 -10.84 -19.21
CA THR A 149 10.03 -11.51 -19.14
C THR A 149 9.29 -11.01 -17.90
N THR A 150 8.01 -10.67 -18.07
CA THR A 150 7.14 -10.24 -16.96
C THR A 150 6.12 -11.32 -16.65
N ALA A 151 5.97 -11.69 -15.38
CA ALA A 151 4.88 -12.54 -14.91
C ALA A 151 3.99 -11.78 -13.92
N MET A 152 2.68 -11.83 -14.11
CA MET A 152 1.70 -11.29 -13.17
C MET A 152 1.00 -12.45 -12.48
N LEU A 153 1.19 -12.56 -11.16
CA LEU A 153 0.55 -13.55 -10.32
C LEU A 153 -0.58 -12.88 -9.55
N THR A 154 -1.76 -13.51 -9.51
CA THR A 154 -2.93 -13.02 -8.79
C THR A 154 -3.23 -13.92 -7.61
N LEU A 155 -3.16 -13.37 -6.40
CA LEU A 155 -3.53 -14.03 -5.16
C LEU A 155 -4.85 -13.49 -4.66
N THR A 156 -5.81 -14.38 -4.43
CA THR A 156 -7.15 -14.01 -3.97
C THR A 156 -7.69 -15.02 -2.95
N ALA A 157 -8.87 -14.73 -2.44
CA ALA A 157 -9.61 -15.53 -1.48
C ALA A 157 -11.11 -15.41 -1.80
N SER A 158 -11.94 -16.30 -1.27
CA SER A 158 -13.38 -16.11 -1.35
C SER A 158 -13.82 -14.88 -0.55
N HIS A 159 -14.60 -14.00 -1.18
CA HIS A 159 -15.31 -12.91 -0.50
C HIS A 159 -16.61 -13.40 0.17
N ARG A 160 -16.92 -14.70 0.11
CA ARG A 160 -18.04 -15.34 0.83
C ARG A 160 -17.56 -16.10 2.05
N ASN A 161 -18.34 -16.08 3.12
CA ASN A 161 -18.09 -16.85 4.34
C ASN A 161 -18.67 -18.26 4.24
N GLU A 162 -18.37 -19.11 5.21
CA GLU A 162 -18.85 -20.50 5.27
C GLU A 162 -20.39 -20.61 5.19
N LYS A 163 -21.12 -19.59 5.63
CA LYS A 163 -22.59 -19.52 5.62
C LYS A 163 -23.16 -18.92 4.33
N GLY A 164 -22.33 -18.65 3.32
CA GLY A 164 -22.71 -18.03 2.05
C GLY A 164 -22.93 -16.51 2.12
N GLY A 165 -22.75 -15.89 3.29
CA GLY A 165 -22.78 -14.44 3.46
C GLY A 165 -21.49 -13.78 3.01
N TRP A 166 -21.43 -12.45 3.01
CA TRP A 166 -20.21 -11.69 2.71
C TRP A 166 -19.15 -11.83 3.81
N ARG A 167 -17.88 -11.96 3.42
CA ARG A 167 -16.74 -11.88 4.35
C ARG A 167 -16.58 -10.46 4.88
N CYS A 168 -16.03 -10.30 6.07
CA CYS A 168 -15.53 -9.00 6.51
C CYS A 168 -14.34 -8.62 5.61
N PRO A 169 -14.34 -7.44 4.97
CA PRO A 169 -13.38 -7.14 3.90
C PRO A 169 -11.93 -7.00 4.40
N ALA A 170 -11.71 -6.50 5.62
CA ALA A 170 -10.37 -6.46 6.21
C ALA A 170 -9.87 -7.84 6.64
N ASP A 171 -10.78 -8.76 6.99
CA ASP A 171 -10.44 -10.15 7.32
C ASP A 171 -10.11 -10.94 6.05
N HIS A 172 -10.85 -10.72 4.96
CA HIS A 172 -10.55 -11.26 3.64
C HIS A 172 -9.15 -10.84 3.15
N MET A 173 -8.80 -9.55 3.24
CA MET A 173 -7.46 -9.08 2.86
C MET A 173 -6.35 -9.67 3.75
N ARG A 174 -6.63 -9.89 5.04
CA ARG A 174 -5.68 -10.56 5.94
C ARG A 174 -5.46 -12.01 5.49
N ASP A 175 -6.53 -12.76 5.23
CA ASP A 175 -6.40 -14.16 4.81
C ASP A 175 -5.52 -14.29 3.56
N ILE A 176 -5.64 -13.37 2.59
CA ILE A 176 -4.77 -13.32 1.41
C ILE A 176 -3.30 -13.06 1.81
N MET A 177 -3.05 -12.15 2.76
CA MET A 177 -1.69 -11.89 3.25
C MET A 177 -1.08 -13.07 3.99
N ASP A 178 -1.88 -13.83 4.73
CA ASP A 178 -1.42 -15.03 5.43
C ASP A 178 -0.87 -16.08 4.43
N GLY A 179 -1.51 -16.22 3.27
CA GLY A 179 -1.03 -17.06 2.17
C GLY A 179 0.17 -16.47 1.41
N TYR A 180 0.23 -15.14 1.25
CA TYR A 180 1.29 -14.45 0.52
C TYR A 180 2.69 -14.75 1.08
N ASP A 181 2.87 -14.78 2.41
CA ASP A 181 4.20 -15.01 2.99
C ASP A 181 4.78 -16.38 2.66
N ALA A 182 3.93 -17.40 2.51
CA ALA A 182 4.32 -18.73 2.07
C ALA A 182 4.59 -18.75 0.56
N ALA A 183 3.68 -18.18 -0.23
CA ALA A 183 3.81 -18.07 -1.68
C ALA A 183 5.09 -17.33 -2.09
N ARG A 184 5.41 -16.22 -1.43
CA ARG A 184 6.62 -15.43 -1.68
C ARG A 184 7.90 -16.24 -1.48
N LYS A 185 7.95 -17.12 -0.46
CA LYS A 185 9.11 -18.01 -0.26
C LYS A 185 9.28 -18.97 -1.43
N GLN A 186 8.18 -19.50 -1.98
CA GLN A 186 8.23 -20.34 -3.18
C GLN A 186 8.63 -19.54 -4.42
N LEU A 187 8.20 -18.28 -4.54
CA LEU A 187 8.61 -17.41 -5.64
C LEU A 187 10.14 -17.25 -5.68
N HIS A 188 10.76 -17.04 -4.51
CA HIS A 188 12.23 -17.02 -4.39
C HIS A 188 12.91 -18.35 -4.75
N GLN A 189 12.23 -19.49 -4.54
CA GLN A 189 12.76 -20.81 -4.92
C GLN A 189 12.65 -21.04 -6.44
N VAL A 190 11.48 -20.75 -7.03
CA VAL A 190 11.21 -20.89 -8.47
C VAL A 190 12.18 -20.05 -9.29
N LEU A 191 12.44 -18.82 -8.86
CA LEU A 191 13.32 -17.88 -9.57
C LEU A 191 14.77 -17.92 -9.05
N SER A 192 15.14 -18.96 -8.29
CA SER A 192 16.50 -19.10 -7.79
C SER A 192 17.51 -19.20 -8.94
N GLY A 193 18.58 -18.43 -8.87
CA GLY A 193 19.61 -18.37 -9.92
C GLY A 193 19.29 -17.43 -11.08
N ARG A 194 18.10 -16.81 -11.11
CA ARG A 194 17.74 -15.76 -12.06
C ARG A 194 17.92 -14.38 -11.41
N LYS A 195 18.19 -13.35 -12.22
CA LYS A 195 18.08 -11.95 -11.79
C LYS A 195 16.63 -11.53 -11.95
N TRP A 196 16.00 -11.10 -10.87
CA TRP A 196 14.59 -10.73 -10.90
C TRP A 196 14.23 -9.74 -9.79
N GLU A 197 13.16 -8.99 -10.02
CA GLU A 197 12.58 -8.05 -9.08
C GLU A 197 11.06 -8.19 -9.08
N TYR A 198 10.37 -7.61 -8.10
CA TYR A 198 8.92 -7.64 -8.08
C TYR A 198 8.27 -6.39 -7.48
N ALA A 199 7.02 -6.16 -7.88
CA ALA A 199 6.09 -5.24 -7.25
C ALA A 199 4.89 -6.02 -6.73
N ARG A 200 4.37 -5.63 -5.56
CA ARG A 200 3.15 -6.14 -4.98
C ARG A 200 2.10 -5.04 -4.97
N VAL A 201 0.91 -5.31 -5.51
CA VAL A 201 -0.15 -4.32 -5.69
C VAL A 201 -1.48 -4.88 -5.20
N TRP A 202 -2.15 -4.16 -4.31
CA TRP A 202 -3.55 -4.39 -3.99
C TRP A 202 -4.45 -3.63 -4.96
N GLU A 203 -5.42 -4.32 -5.54
CA GLU A 203 -6.38 -3.77 -6.48
C GLU A 203 -7.82 -4.11 -6.03
N PRO A 204 -8.80 -3.19 -6.23
CA PRO A 204 -10.21 -3.52 -6.04
C PRO A 204 -10.72 -4.48 -7.11
N HIS A 205 -11.37 -5.55 -6.68
CA HIS A 205 -12.25 -6.35 -7.53
C HIS A 205 -13.58 -5.61 -7.78
N ALA A 206 -14.36 -6.07 -8.76
CA ALA A 206 -15.62 -5.44 -9.14
C ALA A 206 -16.67 -5.36 -8.00
N ASP A 207 -16.53 -6.20 -6.98
CA ASP A 207 -17.38 -6.25 -5.77
C ASP A 207 -16.85 -5.39 -4.61
N GLY A 208 -15.69 -4.74 -4.78
CA GLY A 208 -15.04 -3.88 -3.79
C GLY A 208 -14.13 -4.62 -2.80
N TYR A 209 -13.99 -5.94 -2.90
CA TYR A 209 -12.97 -6.68 -2.14
C TYR A 209 -11.61 -6.55 -2.82
N GLY A 210 -10.53 -6.56 -2.04
CA GLY A 210 -9.18 -6.46 -2.59
C GLY A 210 -8.63 -7.82 -3.00
N HIS A 211 -7.96 -7.89 -4.15
CA HIS A 211 -7.05 -8.98 -4.50
C HIS A 211 -5.61 -8.48 -4.64
N LEU A 212 -4.65 -9.39 -4.56
CA LEU A 212 -3.23 -9.05 -4.51
C LEU A 212 -2.53 -9.52 -5.78
N HIS A 213 -1.98 -8.58 -6.53
CA HIS A 213 -1.10 -8.84 -7.66
C HIS A 213 0.37 -8.84 -7.24
N ILE A 214 1.14 -9.75 -7.82
CA ILE A 214 2.60 -9.75 -7.77
C ILE A 214 3.10 -9.65 -9.21
N ALA A 215 3.56 -8.47 -9.60
CA ALA A 215 4.23 -8.25 -10.87
C ALA A 215 5.71 -8.60 -10.71
N VAL A 216 6.17 -9.60 -11.45
CA VAL A 216 7.52 -10.18 -11.39
C VAL A 216 8.24 -9.83 -12.67
N PHE A 217 9.45 -9.31 -12.56
CA PHE A 217 10.31 -8.93 -13.69
C PHE A 217 11.55 -9.79 -13.64
N VAL A 218 11.78 -10.59 -14.67
CA VAL A 218 12.86 -11.58 -14.72
C VAL A 218 13.76 -11.24 -15.91
N GLU A 219 15.08 -11.19 -15.68
CA GLU A 219 16.06 -11.11 -16.76
C GLU A 219 15.98 -12.41 -17.57
N ASP A 220 15.66 -12.25 -18.85
CA ASP A 220 15.42 -13.33 -19.79
C ASP A 220 15.61 -12.80 -21.21
N ASP A 221 16.53 -13.39 -21.95
CA ASP A 221 16.86 -13.05 -23.34
C ASP A 221 15.90 -13.70 -24.35
N GLY A 222 14.86 -14.39 -23.86
CA GLY A 222 13.85 -15.08 -24.64
C GLY A 222 14.13 -16.57 -24.85
N ASP A 223 15.29 -17.09 -24.39
CA ASP A 223 15.61 -18.52 -24.43
C ASP A 223 15.17 -19.25 -23.15
N ALA A 224 14.87 -18.55 -22.04
CA ALA A 224 14.70 -19.17 -20.73
C ALA A 224 13.30 -19.72 -20.42
N ASP A 225 12.41 -19.77 -21.42
CA ASP A 225 11.12 -20.49 -21.49
C ASP A 225 10.31 -20.42 -20.18
N LEU A 226 10.25 -19.24 -19.56
CA LEU A 226 9.47 -19.04 -18.34
C LEU A 226 7.97 -19.13 -18.69
N ARG A 227 7.27 -20.08 -18.07
CA ARG A 227 5.85 -20.37 -18.33
C ARG A 227 5.02 -20.14 -17.08
N ALA A 228 3.71 -19.98 -17.28
CA ALA A 228 2.76 -19.89 -16.18
C ALA A 228 2.88 -21.10 -15.23
N ASP A 229 3.04 -22.31 -15.79
CA ASP A 229 3.18 -23.56 -15.04
C ASP A 229 4.39 -23.57 -14.08
N ASP A 230 5.46 -22.81 -14.36
CA ASP A 230 6.62 -22.71 -13.46
C ASP A 230 6.24 -22.09 -12.11
N PHE A 231 5.14 -21.33 -12.06
CA PHE A 231 4.61 -20.71 -10.85
C PHE A 231 3.59 -21.57 -10.11
N GLU A 232 3.31 -22.81 -10.55
CA GLU A 232 2.46 -23.77 -9.82
C GLU A 232 2.86 -23.91 -8.34
N PRO A 233 4.15 -24.03 -7.97
CA PRO A 233 4.55 -24.13 -6.56
C PRO A 233 4.15 -22.90 -5.74
N VAL A 234 4.13 -21.71 -6.35
CA VAL A 234 3.74 -20.45 -5.72
C VAL A 234 2.23 -20.44 -5.46
N MET A 235 1.44 -20.76 -6.49
CA MET A 235 -0.01 -20.81 -6.41
C MET A 235 -0.49 -21.84 -5.40
N ARG A 236 0.06 -23.06 -5.46
CA ARG A 236 -0.24 -24.13 -4.50
C ARG A 236 0.08 -23.71 -3.07
N SER A 237 1.26 -23.11 -2.86
CA SER A 237 1.65 -22.66 -1.52
C SER A 237 0.73 -21.56 -0.98
N HIS A 238 0.17 -20.70 -1.83
CA HIS A 238 -0.84 -19.73 -1.39
C HIS A 238 -2.11 -20.45 -0.94
N VAL A 239 -2.66 -21.35 -1.76
CA VAL A 239 -3.89 -22.10 -1.46
C VAL A 239 -3.76 -22.91 -0.17
N GLU A 240 -2.62 -23.58 0.05
CA GLU A 240 -2.37 -24.37 1.26
C GLU A 240 -2.31 -23.52 2.54
N ASN A 241 -2.02 -22.22 2.43
CA ASN A 241 -1.83 -21.31 3.58
C ASN A 241 -2.92 -20.22 3.67
N CYS A 242 -3.79 -20.11 2.68
CA CYS A 242 -4.95 -19.23 2.65
C CYS A 242 -6.23 -20.08 2.60
N GLY A 243 -6.80 -20.41 3.75
CA GLY A 243 -7.96 -21.32 3.83
C GLY A 243 -9.16 -21.00 2.91
N PRO A 244 -9.50 -19.71 2.66
CA PRO A 244 -10.54 -19.33 1.71
C PRO A 244 -10.09 -19.27 0.23
N ALA A 245 -8.84 -19.56 -0.10
CA ALA A 245 -8.37 -19.60 -1.48
C ALA A 245 -8.76 -20.95 -2.11
N GLY A 246 -9.29 -20.90 -3.33
CA GLY A 246 -9.64 -22.11 -4.08
C GLY A 246 -8.59 -22.45 -5.13
N SER A 247 -8.29 -23.74 -5.27
CA SER A 247 -7.36 -24.27 -6.28
C SER A 247 -7.72 -23.83 -7.70
N LYS A 248 -9.00 -23.87 -8.07
CA LYS A 248 -9.49 -23.40 -9.38
C LYS A 248 -9.15 -21.94 -9.69
N ALA A 249 -9.19 -21.06 -8.69
CA ALA A 249 -8.88 -19.64 -8.87
C ALA A 249 -7.37 -19.37 -8.92
N HIS A 250 -6.55 -20.39 -8.62
CA HIS A 250 -5.09 -20.32 -8.58
C HIS A 250 -4.47 -21.40 -9.50
N ASP A 251 -5.21 -21.85 -10.52
CA ASP A 251 -4.69 -22.74 -11.54
C ASP A 251 -3.82 -21.93 -12.51
N PRO A 252 -2.49 -22.19 -12.60
CA PRO A 252 -1.61 -21.45 -13.51
C PRO A 252 -2.02 -21.54 -14.99
N ALA A 253 -2.73 -22.61 -15.39
CA ALA A 253 -3.26 -22.74 -16.75
C ALA A 253 -4.52 -21.88 -16.99
N GLY A 254 -5.08 -21.29 -15.93
CA GLY A 254 -6.17 -20.31 -15.98
C GLY A 254 -5.66 -18.87 -16.01
N ASP A 255 -6.36 -17.98 -15.31
CA ASP A 255 -6.06 -16.53 -15.29
C ASP A 255 -5.22 -16.08 -14.07
N SER A 256 -4.77 -17.02 -13.23
CA SER A 256 -4.04 -16.67 -12.00
C SER A 256 -2.58 -16.30 -12.23
N VAL A 257 -2.01 -16.70 -13.36
CA VAL A 257 -0.65 -16.35 -13.79
C VAL A 257 -0.67 -15.96 -15.25
N SER A 258 -0.20 -14.76 -15.58
CA SER A 258 0.02 -14.36 -16.97
C SER A 258 1.49 -14.02 -17.18
N VAL A 259 2.10 -14.62 -18.21
CA VAL A 259 3.50 -14.36 -18.57
C VAL A 259 3.52 -13.64 -19.92
N ARG A 260 4.36 -12.61 -20.03
CA ARG A 260 4.55 -11.82 -21.24
C ARG A 260 6.03 -11.56 -21.47
N ASP A 261 6.47 -11.91 -22.67
CA ASP A 261 7.78 -11.54 -23.18
C ASP A 261 7.71 -10.08 -23.64
N ASP A 262 8.74 -9.29 -23.30
CA ASP A 262 8.94 -7.92 -23.79
C ASP A 262 7.74 -6.97 -23.58
N VAL A 263 7.63 -6.43 -22.35
CA VAL A 263 6.63 -5.40 -22.04
C VAL A 263 7.19 -4.03 -22.45
N GLU A 264 6.91 -3.59 -23.68
CA GLU A 264 7.35 -2.30 -24.25
C GLU A 264 6.97 -1.06 -23.41
N ASN A 265 6.01 -1.19 -22.48
CA ASN A 265 5.60 -0.11 -21.58
C ASN A 265 5.18 -0.62 -20.20
N LEU A 266 6.17 -1.03 -19.41
CA LEU A 266 6.03 -1.56 -18.06
C LEU A 266 5.28 -0.60 -17.13
N GLY A 267 5.59 0.69 -17.22
CA GLY A 267 4.95 1.74 -16.44
C GLY A 267 3.45 1.80 -16.68
N SER A 268 2.99 1.73 -17.93
CA SER A 268 1.55 1.69 -18.23
C SER A 268 0.92 0.40 -17.73
N TYR A 269 1.55 -0.75 -17.99
CA TYR A 269 1.07 -2.06 -17.55
C TYR A 269 0.83 -2.10 -16.04
N ILE A 270 1.80 -1.67 -15.22
CA ILE A 270 1.66 -1.68 -13.76
C ILE A 270 0.74 -0.54 -13.28
N SER A 271 0.78 0.64 -13.91
CA SER A 271 0.00 1.80 -13.46
C SER A 271 -1.52 1.62 -13.56
N GLU A 272 -1.97 0.78 -14.48
CA GLU A 272 -3.36 0.34 -14.59
C GLU A 272 -3.78 -0.37 -13.30
N TYR A 273 -3.01 -1.37 -12.85
CA TYR A 273 -3.29 -2.14 -11.62
C TYR A 273 -3.18 -1.33 -10.33
N ILE A 274 -2.39 -0.26 -10.32
CA ILE A 274 -2.28 0.57 -9.11
C ILE A 274 -3.50 1.52 -8.96
N GLY A 275 -4.37 1.62 -9.98
CA GLY A 275 -5.52 2.52 -9.95
C GLY A 275 -5.11 3.99 -9.83
N ILE A 276 -3.88 4.30 -10.24
CA ILE A 276 -3.23 5.62 -10.08
C ILE A 276 -3.67 6.62 -11.13
N PHE A 277 -4.05 6.13 -12.30
CA PHE A 277 -4.60 6.93 -13.37
C PHE A 277 -6.12 6.87 -13.35
N GLY A 278 -6.75 8.00 -13.61
CA GLY A 278 -8.20 8.11 -13.69
C GLY A 278 -8.74 9.33 -12.97
N ASP A 279 -10.04 9.28 -12.72
CA ASP A 279 -10.80 10.37 -12.13
C ASP A 279 -10.40 10.65 -10.68
N GLU A 280 -10.78 11.85 -10.24
CA GLU A 280 -10.78 12.26 -8.84
C GLU A 280 -11.42 11.17 -7.97
N THR A 281 -10.81 10.84 -6.83
CA THR A 281 -11.05 9.58 -6.12
C THR A 281 -12.49 9.42 -5.62
N LEU A 282 -13.15 10.54 -5.29
CA LEU A 282 -14.57 10.54 -4.91
C LEU A 282 -15.54 10.34 -6.08
N ASN A 283 -15.08 10.48 -7.33
CA ASN A 283 -15.85 10.24 -8.55
C ASN A 283 -15.69 8.80 -9.08
N ARG A 284 -14.78 8.01 -8.50
CA ARG A 284 -14.57 6.61 -8.87
C ARG A 284 -15.77 5.74 -8.50
N PRO A 285 -15.94 4.56 -9.14
CA PRO A 285 -16.96 3.59 -8.75
C PRO A 285 -17.01 3.34 -7.24
N MET A 286 -18.21 3.14 -6.70
CA MET A 286 -18.42 2.94 -5.26
C MET A 286 -17.58 1.77 -4.72
N THR A 287 -17.41 0.71 -5.51
CA THR A 287 -16.64 -0.48 -5.14
C THR A 287 -15.13 -0.19 -5.02
N GLU A 288 -14.57 0.71 -5.82
CA GLU A 288 -13.18 1.17 -5.64
C GLU A 288 -13.02 1.98 -4.34
N GLN A 289 -13.98 2.88 -4.05
CA GLN A 289 -13.97 3.67 -2.83
C GLN A 289 -14.14 2.80 -1.58
N MET A 290 -15.00 1.78 -1.66
CA MET A 290 -15.16 0.76 -0.63
C MET A 290 -13.82 0.10 -0.30
N PHE A 291 -13.07 -0.36 -1.31
CA PHE A 291 -11.74 -0.92 -1.14
C PHE A 291 -10.74 0.08 -0.52
N TYR A 292 -10.73 1.33 -0.98
CA TYR A 292 -9.86 2.38 -0.40
C TYR A 292 -10.14 2.64 1.08
N ALA A 293 -11.42 2.59 1.49
CA ALA A 293 -11.79 2.69 2.89
C ALA A 293 -11.22 1.52 3.71
N VAL A 294 -11.16 0.30 3.16
CA VAL A 294 -10.53 -0.86 3.83
C VAL A 294 -9.02 -0.66 3.97
N THR A 295 -8.33 -0.26 2.90
CA THR A 295 -6.87 -0.06 2.93
C THR A 295 -6.49 1.10 3.84
N TRP A 296 -7.30 2.16 3.87
CA TRP A 296 -7.14 3.27 4.80
C TRP A 296 -7.34 2.80 6.24
N ALA A 297 -8.47 2.17 6.55
CA ALA A 297 -8.80 1.75 7.91
C ALA A 297 -7.83 0.72 8.50
N THR A 298 -7.20 -0.10 7.65
CA THR A 298 -6.21 -1.10 8.06
C THR A 298 -4.75 -0.62 7.96
N ASN A 299 -4.53 0.63 7.53
CA ASN A 299 -3.19 1.15 7.18
C ASN A 299 -2.43 0.25 6.19
N THR A 300 -3.15 -0.41 5.28
CA THR A 300 -2.54 -1.29 4.30
C THR A 300 -1.79 -0.48 3.25
N ARG A 301 -0.51 -0.78 3.08
CA ARG A 301 0.28 -0.29 1.95
C ARG A 301 -0.20 -0.97 0.67
N ARG A 302 -0.86 -0.22 -0.22
CA ARG A 302 -1.42 -0.74 -1.48
C ARG A 302 -0.34 -1.17 -2.47
N VAL A 303 0.80 -0.49 -2.51
CA VAL A 303 1.91 -0.83 -3.42
C VAL A 303 3.21 -0.95 -2.65
N ASP A 304 3.95 -2.00 -2.95
CA ASP A 304 5.25 -2.26 -2.41
C ASP A 304 6.18 -2.82 -3.49
N PHE A 305 7.47 -2.57 -3.38
CA PHE A 305 8.47 -3.04 -4.34
C PHE A 305 9.56 -3.80 -3.61
N SER A 306 10.19 -4.75 -4.28
CA SER A 306 11.41 -5.40 -3.78
C SER A 306 12.51 -4.37 -3.52
N ASN A 307 13.45 -4.72 -2.64
CA ASN A 307 14.55 -3.82 -2.29
C ASN A 307 15.40 -3.47 -3.53
N GLY A 308 15.62 -4.42 -4.44
CA GLY A 308 16.36 -4.16 -5.68
C GLY A 308 15.57 -3.26 -6.64
N ALA A 309 14.25 -3.43 -6.77
CA ALA A 309 13.41 -2.49 -7.51
C ALA A 309 13.46 -1.06 -6.94
N GLN A 310 13.44 -0.89 -5.62
CA GLN A 310 13.60 0.42 -4.97
C GLN A 310 14.98 1.03 -5.23
N ASP A 311 16.04 0.21 -5.25
CA ASP A 311 17.40 0.67 -5.54
C ASP A 311 17.52 1.12 -7.01
N LEU A 312 16.99 0.33 -7.95
CA LEU A 312 16.91 0.69 -9.38
C LEU A 312 16.19 2.02 -9.59
N MET A 313 15.04 2.21 -8.95
CA MET A 313 14.30 3.48 -8.99
C MET A 313 15.13 4.65 -8.47
N SER A 314 15.82 4.45 -7.34
CA SER A 314 16.62 5.50 -6.70
C SER A 314 17.82 5.91 -7.56
N ARG A 315 18.51 4.96 -8.20
CA ARG A 315 19.61 5.23 -9.13
C ARG A 315 19.16 6.00 -10.36
N GLU A 316 18.01 5.66 -10.93
CA GLU A 316 17.47 6.39 -12.09
C GLU A 316 16.94 7.77 -11.71
N GLN A 317 16.34 7.92 -10.53
CA GLN A 317 15.97 9.23 -10.01
C GLN A 317 17.20 10.13 -9.85
N PHE A 318 18.27 9.62 -9.24
CA PHE A 318 19.55 10.33 -9.12
C PHE A 318 20.10 10.75 -10.48
N ARG A 319 20.13 9.84 -11.46
CA ARG A 319 20.59 10.13 -12.83
C ARG A 319 19.78 11.25 -13.48
N ARG A 320 18.46 11.23 -13.32
CA ARG A 320 17.56 12.24 -13.87
C ARG A 320 17.77 13.62 -13.26
N GLU A 321 18.02 13.68 -11.95
CA GLU A 321 18.11 14.94 -11.22
C GLU A 321 19.51 15.57 -11.29
N THR A 322 20.56 14.75 -11.39
CA THR A 322 21.95 15.22 -11.36
C THR A 322 22.65 15.18 -12.72
N GLY A 323 22.14 14.39 -13.66
CA GLY A 323 22.83 14.07 -14.92
C GLY A 323 24.05 13.15 -14.75
N LEU A 324 24.29 12.64 -13.54
CA LEU A 324 25.45 11.80 -13.19
C LEU A 324 25.05 10.33 -13.03
N LYS A 325 25.99 9.41 -13.25
CA LYS A 325 25.81 8.00 -12.90
C LYS A 325 26.34 7.73 -11.48
N PRO A 326 25.59 7.04 -10.61
CA PRO A 326 26.08 6.66 -9.28
C PRO A 326 27.40 5.88 -9.29
N GLU A 327 27.61 5.04 -10.31
CA GLU A 327 28.79 4.19 -10.43
C GLU A 327 30.06 4.98 -10.72
N ASP A 328 29.96 6.12 -11.42
CA ASP A 328 31.10 6.94 -11.84
C ASP A 328 31.75 7.70 -10.66
N ARG A 329 31.10 7.70 -9.47
CA ARG A 329 31.53 8.42 -8.26
C ARG A 329 31.65 7.51 -7.02
N GLY A 330 31.59 6.17 -7.18
CA GLY A 330 31.85 5.22 -6.09
C GLY A 330 30.68 4.98 -5.12
N GLY A 331 29.43 5.25 -5.52
CA GLY A 331 28.23 4.93 -4.73
C GLY A 331 27.93 5.88 -3.55
N GLU A 332 28.95 6.49 -2.93
CA GLU A 332 28.77 7.46 -1.83
C GLU A 332 27.97 8.70 -2.25
N SER A 333 28.02 9.09 -3.53
CA SER A 333 27.25 10.21 -4.06
C SER A 333 25.74 9.96 -4.04
N LEU A 334 25.31 8.71 -4.21
CA LEU A 334 23.90 8.34 -4.20
C LEU A 334 23.36 8.40 -2.77
N GLU A 335 24.08 7.82 -1.81
CA GLU A 335 23.69 7.89 -0.39
C GLU A 335 23.68 9.35 0.10
N ARG A 336 24.69 10.13 -0.27
CA ARG A 336 24.72 11.57 0.03
C ARG A 336 23.53 12.32 -0.58
N TRP A 337 23.21 12.09 -1.86
CA TRP A 337 22.06 12.73 -2.49
C TRP A 337 20.73 12.28 -1.87
N LYS A 338 20.61 11.03 -1.41
CA LYS A 338 19.41 10.59 -0.66
C LYS A 338 19.24 11.38 0.65
N GLU A 339 20.35 11.75 1.29
CA GLU A 339 20.35 12.52 2.54
C GLU A 339 20.17 14.03 2.32
N THR A 340 20.84 14.61 1.33
CA THR A 340 21.01 16.07 1.19
C THR A 340 20.33 16.67 -0.04
N GLY A 341 19.91 15.84 -1.00
CA GLY A 341 19.47 16.27 -2.34
C GLY A 341 20.61 16.79 -3.22
N ASP A 342 21.86 16.76 -2.74
CA ASP A 342 23.04 17.26 -3.44
C ASP A 342 24.10 16.14 -3.58
N PRO A 343 24.42 15.72 -4.82
CA PRO A 343 25.40 14.66 -5.06
C PRO A 343 26.84 15.03 -4.72
N ASP A 344 27.18 16.33 -4.71
CA ASP A 344 28.55 16.81 -4.57
C ASP A 344 28.87 17.27 -3.13
N GLY A 345 27.85 17.53 -2.29
CA GLY A 345 28.02 18.04 -0.93
C GLY A 345 28.46 19.51 -0.89
N ASP A 346 28.31 20.21 -2.01
CA ASP A 346 28.41 21.65 -2.09
C ASP A 346 27.06 22.18 -1.63
N THR A 347 26.89 22.33 -0.31
CA THR A 347 25.71 22.97 0.27
C THR A 347 25.55 24.33 -0.41
N GLY A 348 24.72 24.37 -1.45
CA GLY A 348 24.23 25.59 -2.06
C GLY A 348 23.62 26.47 -0.98
N PRO A 349 23.40 27.77 -1.26
CA PRO A 349 23.05 28.76 -0.24
C PRO A 349 21.96 28.17 0.66
N ASP A 350 22.31 28.12 1.94
CA ASP A 350 21.49 27.68 3.05
C ASP A 350 20.01 27.94 2.72
N VAL A 351 19.23 26.88 2.48
CA VAL A 351 17.76 27.00 2.47
C VAL A 351 17.24 27.37 3.87
N GLY A 352 18.15 27.51 4.85
CA GLY A 352 17.99 28.12 6.16
C GLY A 352 17.20 29.41 6.10
N GLY A 353 15.95 29.30 6.52
CA GLY A 353 15.01 30.41 6.65
C GLY A 353 13.57 29.95 6.58
N TRP A 354 13.29 28.81 5.92
CA TRP A 354 11.94 28.28 5.82
C TRP A 354 11.66 27.23 6.91
N GLU A 355 10.67 27.50 7.75
CA GLU A 355 10.20 26.59 8.78
C GLU A 355 8.78 26.13 8.48
N VAL A 356 8.52 24.82 8.58
CA VAL A 356 7.15 24.30 8.53
C VAL A 356 6.46 24.69 9.83
N THR A 357 5.42 25.50 9.77
CA THR A 357 4.79 26.03 10.98
C THR A 357 3.48 25.35 11.33
N SER A 358 2.67 25.00 10.33
CA SER A 358 1.37 24.38 10.58
C SER A 358 0.80 23.62 9.39
N ILE A 359 -0.12 22.70 9.69
CA ILE A 359 -1.10 22.22 8.72
C ILE A 359 -2.39 23.02 8.93
N CYS A 360 -2.81 23.75 7.90
CA CYS A 360 -4.01 24.59 7.92
C CYS A 360 -5.15 23.93 7.13
N THR A 361 -6.32 23.84 7.74
CA THR A 361 -7.54 23.25 7.16
C THR A 361 -8.61 24.31 7.07
N VAL A 362 -9.25 24.49 5.93
CA VAL A 362 -10.32 25.47 5.80
C VAL A 362 -11.68 24.78 5.83
N ASN A 363 -12.34 24.81 6.99
CA ASN A 363 -13.69 24.30 7.19
C ASN A 363 -14.68 25.47 7.33
N HIS A 364 -15.72 25.50 6.48
CA HIS A 364 -16.75 26.57 6.51
C HIS A 364 -16.17 28.01 6.54
N ARG A 365 -15.10 28.26 5.78
CA ARG A 365 -14.35 29.54 5.72
C ARG A 365 -13.62 29.91 7.03
N ARG A 366 -13.43 28.96 7.95
CA ARG A 366 -12.60 29.13 9.15
C ARG A 366 -11.35 28.25 9.04
N PRO A 367 -10.15 28.82 9.23
CA PRO A 367 -8.93 28.03 9.29
C PRO A 367 -8.79 27.35 10.65
N GLU A 368 -8.43 26.08 10.61
CA GLU A 368 -8.04 25.26 11.77
C GLU A 368 -6.59 24.81 11.57
N TYR A 369 -5.77 24.97 12.61
CA TYR A 369 -4.32 24.76 12.55
C TYR A 369 -3.93 23.55 13.38
N ALA A 370 -3.04 22.71 12.84
CA ALA A 370 -2.49 21.54 13.50
C ALA A 370 -0.96 21.54 13.44
N ASP A 371 -0.35 20.92 14.46
CA ASP A 371 1.10 20.74 14.56
C ASP A 371 1.61 19.76 13.48
N PRO A 372 2.51 20.20 12.59
CA PRO A 372 3.01 19.39 11.48
C PRO A 372 3.89 18.22 11.96
N THR A 373 4.35 18.24 13.21
CA THR A 373 5.19 17.20 13.84
C THR A 373 4.39 16.10 14.52
N THR A 374 3.08 16.29 14.72
CA THR A 374 2.18 15.26 15.24
C THR A 374 1.83 14.23 14.15
N GLY A 375 2.84 13.49 13.71
CA GLY A 375 2.73 12.44 12.71
C GLY A 375 2.40 11.08 13.31
N GLY A 376 1.46 10.35 12.70
CA GLY A 376 1.18 8.95 13.01
C GLY A 376 -0.29 8.63 12.91
N VAL A 377 -0.64 7.40 12.53
CA VAL A 377 -2.04 6.97 12.52
C VAL A 377 -2.38 6.33 13.85
N GLU A 378 -3.31 6.91 14.60
CA GLU A 378 -3.83 6.28 15.80
C GLU A 378 -4.69 5.07 15.44
N THR A 379 -4.43 3.97 16.14
CA THR A 379 -5.13 2.72 15.91
C THR A 379 -5.58 2.10 17.22
N THR A 380 -6.73 1.45 17.19
CA THR A 380 -7.32 0.71 18.29
C THR A 380 -7.44 -0.76 17.89
N ALA A 381 -7.04 -1.66 18.80
CA ALA A 381 -7.26 -3.09 18.65
C ALA A 381 -8.74 -3.40 18.96
N ILE A 382 -9.43 -4.05 18.04
CA ILE A 382 -10.82 -4.45 18.28
C ILE A 382 -10.87 -5.74 19.09
N ARG A 383 -11.90 -5.90 19.92
CA ARG A 383 -12.13 -7.16 20.65
C ARG A 383 -12.47 -8.33 19.72
N GLY A 384 -13.01 -8.02 18.54
CA GLY A 384 -13.50 -9.00 17.58
C GLY A 384 -14.77 -9.72 18.05
N ARG A 385 -15.27 -10.63 17.20
CA ARG A 385 -16.39 -11.54 17.48
C ARG A 385 -16.14 -12.87 16.75
N SER A 386 -15.51 -13.82 17.46
CA SER A 386 -15.22 -15.16 16.93
C SER A 386 -16.49 -15.86 16.41
N GLY A 387 -16.40 -16.49 15.23
CA GLY A 387 -17.50 -17.29 14.66
C GLY A 387 -18.60 -16.50 13.93
N VAL A 388 -18.49 -15.16 13.85
CA VAL A 388 -19.42 -14.30 13.09
C VAL A 388 -19.08 -14.24 11.60
N ASP A 389 -17.81 -14.42 11.25
CA ASP A 389 -17.31 -14.47 9.87
C ASP A 389 -16.35 -15.66 9.64
N PRO A 390 -16.81 -16.91 9.81
CA PRO A 390 -15.93 -18.05 9.57
C PRO A 390 -15.49 -18.07 8.09
N PRO A 391 -14.18 -18.18 7.81
CA PRO A 391 -13.70 -18.38 6.45
C PRO A 391 -14.29 -19.67 5.86
N PRO A 392 -14.68 -19.69 4.58
CA PRO A 392 -15.07 -20.94 3.94
C PRO A 392 -13.85 -21.87 3.87
N GLN A 393 -14.09 -23.18 3.99
CA GLN A 393 -13.09 -24.18 3.65
C GLN A 393 -13.26 -24.55 2.19
N ILE A 394 -12.32 -24.12 1.35
CA ILE A 394 -12.32 -24.41 -0.09
C ILE A 394 -11.16 -25.36 -0.37
N GLN A 395 -11.43 -26.44 -1.11
CA GLN A 395 -10.41 -27.38 -1.59
C GLN A 395 -9.93 -26.96 -2.99
#